data_AF-A0AB32W075-F1
#
_entry.id   AF-A0AB32W075-F1
#
_cell.length_a   1.000
_cell.length_b   1.000
_cell.length_c   1.000
_cell.angle_alpha   90.00
_cell.angle_beta   90.00
_cell.angle_gamma   90.00
#
_symmetry.space_group_name_H-M   'P 1'
#
loop_
_entity.id
_entity.type
_entity.pdbx_description
1 polymer ?
#
loop_
_entity_poly.entity_id
_entity_poly.type
_entity_poly.pdbx_seq_one_letter_code
_entity_poly.pdbx_strand_id
1 'polypeptide(L)'
;MGSGSLAAMTVFESKYREGLTKEEGFNLVCKAICAGIFNDLGSGSNVDVCVITKVCCLACIQGRKEYLRNYQVPNHYADNSSK
;
A
#
# COMPACT_ATOMS: atom_id res chain seq x y z
N MET A 1 -6.03 -10.86 -4.94
CA MET A 1 -7.29 -10.25 -4.46
C MET A 1 -7.82 -11.09 -3.31
N GLY A 2 -8.54 -10.49 -2.35
CA GLY A 2 -8.98 -11.13 -1.10
C GLY A 2 -10.24 -10.46 -0.51
N SER A 3 -10.54 -10.72 0.77
CA SER A 3 -11.76 -10.26 1.45
C SER A 3 -11.91 -8.73 1.49
N GLY A 4 -10.82 -7.99 1.71
CA GLY A 4 -10.81 -6.51 1.74
C GLY A 4 -10.89 -5.83 0.36
N SER A 5 -11.13 -6.58 -0.71
CA SER A 5 -11.08 -6.05 -2.08
C SER A 5 -12.14 -4.99 -2.37
N LEU A 6 -13.36 -5.13 -1.83
CA LEU A 6 -14.43 -4.14 -2.05
C LEU A 6 -14.12 -2.80 -1.38
N ALA A 7 -13.56 -2.85 -0.17
CA ALA A 7 -13.12 -1.65 0.55
C ALA A 7 -11.97 -0.95 -0.20
N ALA A 8 -11.00 -1.71 -0.70
CA ALA A 8 -9.92 -1.17 -1.52
C ALA A 8 -10.43 -0.58 -2.85
N MET A 9 -11.37 -1.27 -3.52
CA MET A 9 -11.93 -0.81 -4.80
C MET A 9 -12.65 0.53 -4.66
N THR A 10 -13.38 0.74 -3.56
CA THR A 10 -14.07 2.02 -3.29
C THR A 10 -13.09 3.21 -3.30
N VAL A 11 -11.87 3.00 -2.79
CA VAL A 11 -10.81 4.03 -2.81
C VAL A 11 -10.29 4.27 -4.23
N PHE A 12 -10.07 3.20 -5.00
CA PHE A 12 -9.63 3.32 -6.39
C PHE A 12 -10.65 4.05 -7.25
N GLU A 13 -11.92 3.66 -7.20
CA GLU A 13 -13.01 4.32 -7.96
C GLU A 13 -13.16 5.81 -7.60
N SER A 14 -12.89 6.16 -6.34
CA SER A 14 -13.05 7.55 -5.88
C SER A 14 -11.87 8.47 -6.19
N LYS A 15 -10.67 7.92 -6.41
CA LYS A 15 -9.41 8.69 -6.37
C LYS A 15 -8.44 8.39 -7.51
N TYR A 16 -8.62 7.29 -8.23
CA TYR A 16 -7.79 6.98 -9.39
C TYR A 16 -8.03 7.99 -10.52
N ARG A 17 -6.95 8.35 -11.21
CA ARG A 17 -6.97 9.11 -12.45
C ARG A 17 -5.81 8.69 -13.33
N GLU A 18 -5.92 8.94 -14.62
CA GLU A 18 -4.78 8.77 -15.52
C GLU A 18 -3.66 9.79 -15.20
N GLY A 19 -2.43 9.43 -15.53
CA GLY A 19 -1.27 10.32 -15.34
C GLY A 19 -0.91 10.60 -13.87
N LEU A 20 -1.15 9.66 -12.96
CA LEU A 20 -0.65 9.75 -11.58
C LEU A 20 0.88 9.69 -11.55
N THR A 21 1.50 10.49 -10.69
CA THR A 21 2.94 10.34 -10.39
C THR A 21 3.22 9.08 -9.57
N LYS A 22 4.50 8.70 -9.43
CA LYS A 22 4.92 7.58 -8.59
C LYS A 22 4.36 7.75 -7.17
N GLU A 23 4.49 8.95 -6.60
CA GLU A 23 4.11 9.28 -5.23
C GLU A 23 2.59 9.28 -5.04
N GLU A 24 1.85 9.83 -6.00
CA GLU A 24 0.39 9.82 -5.95
C GLU A 24 -0.18 8.40 -6.07
N GLY A 25 0.33 7.60 -7.00
CA GLY A 25 -0.07 6.20 -7.17
C GLY A 25 0.29 5.37 -5.94
N PHE A 26 1.48 5.60 -5.37
CA PHE A 26 1.93 4.95 -4.15
C PHE A 26 1.00 5.27 -2.96
N ASN A 27 0.66 6.55 -2.75
CA ASN A 27 -0.21 6.97 -1.66
C ASN A 27 -1.66 6.46 -1.86
N LEU A 28 -2.13 6.42 -3.10
CA LEU A 28 -3.44 5.83 -3.45
C LEU A 28 -3.52 4.36 -3.05
N VAL A 29 -2.50 3.57 -3.39
CA VAL A 29 -2.45 2.14 -3.04
C VAL A 29 -2.39 1.95 -1.53
N CYS A 30 -1.58 2.73 -0.81
CA CYS A 30 -1.54 2.66 0.66
C CYS A 30 -2.92 2.91 1.28
N LYS A 31 -3.64 3.95 0.81
CA LYS A 31 -4.99 4.25 1.27
C LYS A 31 -5.99 3.13 0.98
N ALA A 32 -5.89 2.51 -0.20
CA ALA A 32 -6.75 1.39 -0.57
C ALA A 32 -6.53 0.17 0.35
N ILE A 33 -5.28 -0.15 0.69
CA ILE A 33 -4.97 -1.24 1.64
C ILE A 33 -5.42 -0.88 3.06
N CYS A 34 -5.19 0.36 3.51
CA CYS A 34 -5.70 0.81 4.80
C CYS A 34 -7.24 0.73 4.89
N ALA A 35 -7.96 1.02 3.81
CA ALA A 35 -9.41 0.85 3.78
C ALA A 35 -9.81 -0.62 3.96
N GLY A 36 -9.06 -1.57 3.39
CA GLY A 36 -9.21 -3.00 3.67
C GLY A 36 -8.95 -3.32 5.15
N ILE A 37 -7.81 -2.89 5.69
CA ILE A 37 -7.41 -3.13 7.09
C ILE A 37 -8.46 -2.66 8.10
N PHE A 38 -9.09 -1.49 7.87
CA PHE A 38 -10.03 -0.91 8.83
C PHE A 38 -11.48 -1.35 8.64
N ASN A 39 -11.86 -1.84 7.46
CA ASN A 39 -13.27 -2.14 7.14
C ASN A 39 -13.53 -3.62 6.83
N ASP A 40 -12.51 -4.45 6.67
CA ASP A 40 -12.63 -5.90 6.48
C ASP A 40 -11.99 -6.65 7.65
N LEU A 41 -12.78 -7.47 8.35
CA LEU A 41 -12.31 -8.28 9.49
C LEU A 41 -11.28 -9.34 9.09
N GLY A 42 -11.25 -9.74 7.82
CA GLY A 42 -10.25 -10.66 7.27
C GLY A 42 -8.91 -10.01 6.93
N SER A 43 -8.81 -8.68 7.03
CA SER A 43 -7.62 -7.89 6.70
C SER A 43 -7.10 -7.16 7.94
N GLY A 44 -5.78 -6.96 8.06
CA GLY A 44 -5.22 -6.35 9.27
C GLY A 44 -3.71 -6.14 9.25
N SER A 45 -3.18 -5.68 10.38
CA SER A 45 -1.75 -5.47 10.64
C SER A 45 -1.13 -4.31 9.84
N ASN A 46 -0.26 -4.61 8.88
CA ASN A 46 0.66 -3.64 8.26
C ASN A 46 0.45 -3.56 6.76
N VAL A 47 0.95 -2.48 6.17
CA VAL A 47 0.97 -2.26 4.71
C VAL A 47 2.38 -2.49 4.19
N ASP A 48 2.51 -3.45 3.27
CA ASP A 48 3.70 -3.66 2.47
C ASP A 48 3.51 -3.15 1.05
N VAL A 49 4.54 -2.53 0.47
CA VAL A 49 4.48 -2.01 -0.88
C VAL A 49 5.68 -2.48 -1.70
N CYS A 50 5.44 -2.85 -2.95
CA CYS A 50 6.49 -3.12 -3.93
C CYS A 50 6.30 -2.18 -5.11
N VAL A 51 7.28 -1.31 -5.35
CA VAL A 51 7.25 -0.39 -6.49
C VAL A 51 8.12 -0.93 -7.61
N ILE A 52 7.51 -1.09 -8.79
CA ILE A 52 8.17 -1.60 -9.99
C ILE A 52 8.13 -0.49 -11.05
N THR A 53 9.29 0.01 -11.46
CA THR A 53 9.40 1.03 -12.51
C THR A 53 9.78 0.39 -13.85
N LYS A 54 9.31 1.00 -14.95
CA LYS A 54 9.71 0.57 -16.30
C LYS A 54 11.19 0.88 -16.53
N VAL A 55 11.89 -0.06 -17.14
CA VAL A 55 13.30 0.11 -17.54
C VAL A 55 13.33 0.94 -18.82
N CYS A 56 13.82 2.18 -18.73
CA CYS A 56 13.95 3.05 -19.90
C CYS A 56 15.33 2.93 -20.58
N CYS A 57 16.34 2.30 -19.95
CA CYS A 57 17.70 2.19 -20.49
C CYS A 57 18.47 0.98 -19.95
N LEU A 58 19.33 0.37 -20.81
CA LEU A 58 20.14 -0.82 -20.49
C LEU A 58 21.19 -0.57 -19.39
N ALA A 59 21.54 0.68 -19.11
CA ALA A 59 22.58 1.04 -18.13
C ALA A 59 22.06 1.08 -16.67
N CYS A 60 20.75 1.04 -16.43
CA CYS A 60 20.15 1.11 -15.10
C CYS A 60 19.65 -0.28 -14.66
N ILE A 61 20.57 -1.22 -14.46
CA ILE A 61 20.25 -2.57 -13.97
C ILE A 61 20.12 -2.58 -12.42
N GLN A 62 20.63 -1.56 -11.73
CA GLN A 62 20.42 -1.35 -10.30
C GLN A 62 19.10 -0.58 -10.06
N GLY A 63 18.11 -1.21 -9.41
CA GLY A 63 16.94 -0.49 -8.86
C GLY A 63 15.59 -0.69 -9.55
N ARG A 64 15.37 -1.77 -10.31
CA ARG A 64 14.08 -2.05 -10.99
C ARG A 64 12.88 -2.19 -10.03
N LYS A 65 13.14 -2.65 -8.79
CA LYS A 65 12.11 -3.02 -7.82
C LYS A 65 12.51 -2.53 -6.43
N GLU A 66 11.60 -1.83 -5.77
CA GLU A 66 11.77 -1.29 -4.43
C GLU A 66 10.75 -1.98 -3.52
N TYR A 67 11.23 -2.79 -2.58
CA TYR A 67 10.38 -3.46 -1.59
C TYR A 67 10.40 -2.66 -0.29
N LEU A 68 9.23 -2.18 0.09
CA LEU A 68 8.99 -1.39 1.29
C LEU A 68 8.15 -2.25 2.24
N ARG A 69 8.83 -3.01 3.09
CA ARG A 69 8.21 -3.85 4.12
C ARG A 69 7.85 -3.01 5.34
N ASN A 70 6.67 -3.23 5.90
CA ASN A 70 6.09 -2.46 7.00
C ASN A 70 6.12 -0.95 6.72
N TYR A 71 5.78 -0.56 5.49
CA TYR A 71 5.79 0.84 5.09
C TYR A 71 4.83 1.67 5.95
N GLN A 72 3.65 1.13 6.26
CA GLN A 72 2.76 1.66 7.29
C GLN A 72 2.43 0.58 8.31
N VAL A 73 2.52 0.95 9.57
CA VAL A 73 2.16 0.12 10.73
C VAL A 73 1.04 0.85 11.48
N PRO A 74 -0.18 0.90 10.92
CA PRO A 74 -1.28 1.68 11.50
C PRO A 74 -1.75 1.14 12.85
N ASN A 75 -1.50 -0.15 13.12
CA ASN A 75 -1.93 -0.82 14.33
C ASN A 75 -0.72 -1.16 15.20
N HIS A 76 -0.39 -0.30 16.16
CA HIS A 76 0.51 -0.66 17.25
C HIS A 76 -0.32 -1.27 18.38
N TYR A 77 0.15 -2.39 18.94
CA TYR A 77 -0.39 -2.84 20.22
C TYR A 77 -0.06 -1.77 21.26
N ALA A 78 -1.06 -1.38 22.06
CA ALA A 78 -0.82 -0.55 23.22
C ALA A 78 0.18 -1.29 24.13
N ASP A 79 1.27 -0.62 24.50
CA ASP A 79 2.21 -1.19 25.44
C ASP A 79 1.56 -1.26 26.83
N ASN A 80 1.27 -2.48 27.29
CA ASN A 80 0.71 -2.74 28.60
C ASN A 80 1.81 -2.88 29.67
N SER A 81 3.05 -2.45 29.41
CA SER A 81 4.21 -2.53 30.32
C SER A 81 4.09 -1.72 31.63
N SER A 82 2.92 -1.16 31.93
CA SER A 82 2.63 -0.42 33.17
C SER A 82 1.67 -1.17 34.11
N LYS A 83 1.83 -2.48 34.27
CA LYS A 83 1.22 -3.25 35.38
C LYS A 83 2.23 -4.18 36.02
#